data_AF-A0A2A8LV67-F1
#
_entry.id   AF-A0A2A8LV67-F1
#
_cell.length_a   1.000
_cell.length_b   1.000
_cell.length_c   1.000
_cell.angle_alpha   90.00
_cell.angle_beta   90.00
_cell.angle_gamma   90.00
#
_symmetry.space_group_name_H-M   'P 1'
#
loop_
_entity.id
_entity.type
_entity.pdbx_description
1 polymer ?
#
loop_
_entity_poly.entity_id
_entity_poly.type
_entity_poly.pdbx_seq_one_letter_code
_entity_poly.pdbx_strand_id
1 'polypeptide(L)'
;MKNKILTGFLITSIVSGANIPINTLATPIVQAEMQQENMDISSSLRKLGAQSKLIQTYIDKALMSPNVQLEEVPSLNTNQSLIKQDMNEWSSELYPKLILLNSKSKGFVTQFNSYYPTLKQFVDNKEDKEGFLDRLEVLQDKATINQESVQRQINELTDLKLQIDKKLKDLDTDVTKAQGVLSSEGTGKIDQLKNELLSTQKSIQSDLQQIALLPGALNEQGFKIFQEIYSLSKDIIEPAAQTAVAAYNKGKEINSSILEAEKKAEKEAKEKGKSTLEIEAAKKEAREAIEKSKQAEIAAAAITKTKEYDLTKVIDPEKIKKTYSAFAEVNKLTTEQRAHLDDLEKQNQKFYDLTKNLTVADLQKSMLIIMQNDLHTFANQVDVELDLLNRYKEDVNLIKNNITKLSANVDTTDQQSQKDTLRQLKNATSYLEEQVNKF
;
A
#
# COMPACT_ATOMS: atom_id res chain seq x y z
N MET A 1 30.08 33.58 -51.99
CA MET A 1 30.02 32.98 -50.63
C MET A 1 28.54 32.68 -50.35
N LYS A 2 28.07 31.44 -50.55
CA LYS A 2 28.00 30.35 -49.55
C LYS A 2 27.23 30.81 -48.29
N ASN A 3 26.08 30.28 -47.85
CA ASN A 3 25.24 29.14 -48.25
C ASN A 3 23.79 29.44 -47.83
N LYS A 4 22.82 29.14 -48.71
CA LYS A 4 21.45 28.75 -48.33
C LYS A 4 21.50 27.28 -47.88
N ILE A 5 20.82 26.90 -46.81
CA ILE A 5 20.28 25.54 -46.68
C ILE A 5 18.86 25.60 -46.12
N LEU A 6 17.96 25.16 -46.98
CA LEU A 6 16.60 24.73 -46.76
C LEU A 6 16.69 23.21 -46.44
N THR A 7 16.20 22.78 -45.28
CA THR A 7 15.92 21.37 -44.97
C THR A 7 14.95 21.38 -43.80
N GLY A 8 13.77 20.77 -43.79
CA GLY A 8 13.20 19.71 -44.61
C GLY A 8 12.32 18.91 -43.65
N PHE A 9 11.06 18.74 -44.02
CA PHE A 9 10.10 17.84 -43.36
C PHE A 9 10.73 16.47 -43.10
N LEU A 10 10.60 15.96 -41.86
CA LEU A 10 10.57 14.53 -41.58
C LEU A 10 9.49 14.28 -40.53
N ILE A 11 8.29 13.98 -41.04
CA ILE A 11 7.31 13.18 -40.33
C ILE A 11 7.87 11.75 -40.34
N THR A 12 8.30 11.26 -39.19
CA THR A 12 8.51 9.83 -38.95
C THR A 12 7.45 9.35 -37.98
N SER A 13 6.37 8.84 -38.56
CA SER A 13 5.47 7.88 -37.94
C SER A 13 6.27 6.68 -37.41
N ILE A 14 6.22 6.45 -36.11
CA ILE A 14 6.46 5.12 -35.53
C ILE A 14 5.15 4.70 -34.86
N VAL A 15 4.36 3.96 -35.63
CA VAL A 15 3.41 2.99 -35.07
C VAL A 15 4.25 1.76 -34.72
N SER A 16 4.47 1.55 -33.43
CA SER A 16 4.74 0.21 -32.90
C SER A 16 4.26 0.17 -31.45
N GLY A 17 3.32 -0.73 -31.19
CA GLY A 17 2.93 -1.09 -29.84
C GLY A 17 4.15 -1.56 -29.07
N ALA A 18 4.39 -0.95 -27.92
CA ALA A 18 5.35 -1.41 -26.95
C ALA A 18 4.78 -1.10 -25.56
N ASN A 19 4.68 -2.16 -24.75
CA ASN A 19 4.34 -2.10 -23.33
C ASN A 19 5.04 -0.93 -22.66
N ILE A 20 4.29 -0.02 -22.07
CA ILE A 20 4.84 1.06 -21.25
C ILE A 20 5.46 0.39 -20.02
N PRO A 21 6.79 0.42 -19.82
CA PRO A 21 7.34 0.10 -18.52
C PRO A 21 6.92 1.22 -17.58
N ILE A 22 6.26 0.86 -16.49
CA ILE A 22 6.00 1.74 -15.35
C ILE A 22 7.38 2.06 -14.76
N ASN A 23 8.05 3.07 -15.30
CA ASN A 23 9.25 3.61 -14.69
C ASN A 23 8.83 4.35 -13.43
N THR A 24 9.10 3.67 -12.33
CA THR A 24 9.35 4.15 -10.98
C THR A 24 10.11 5.49 -10.98
N LEU A 25 9.36 6.59 -11.02
CA LEU A 25 9.78 7.79 -10.30
C LEU A 25 9.28 7.65 -8.87
N ALA A 26 10.03 6.88 -8.09
CA ALA A 26 10.04 7.02 -6.64
C ALA A 26 10.46 8.46 -6.35
N THR A 27 9.50 9.32 -6.01
CA THR A 27 9.82 10.61 -5.41
C THR A 27 10.45 10.27 -4.06
N PRO A 28 11.75 10.52 -3.87
CA PRO A 28 12.37 10.16 -2.62
C PRO A 28 11.79 11.09 -1.54
N ILE A 29 11.63 10.56 -0.33
CA ILE A 29 11.15 11.20 0.91
C ILE A 29 12.08 12.38 1.36
N VAL A 30 12.91 12.91 0.47
CA VAL A 30 14.12 13.68 0.77
C VAL A 30 13.86 15.16 1.06
N GLN A 31 12.67 15.71 0.79
CA GLN A 31 12.51 17.17 0.89
C GLN A 31 12.15 17.71 2.29
N ALA A 32 11.91 16.84 3.27
CA ALA A 32 11.74 17.26 4.67
C ALA A 32 13.06 17.25 5.48
N GLU A 33 14.20 16.86 4.89
CA GLU A 33 15.48 16.72 5.61
C GLU A 33 16.43 17.92 5.43
N MET A 34 15.99 19.02 4.80
CA MET A 34 16.79 20.25 4.75
C MET A 34 16.53 21.17 5.96
N GLN A 35 16.77 20.64 7.16
CA GLN A 35 17.16 21.39 8.37
C GLN A 35 17.14 20.45 9.59
N GLN A 36 18.13 19.55 9.69
CA GLN A 36 18.45 18.94 10.98
C GLN A 36 19.95 18.63 11.03
N GLU A 37 20.64 19.31 11.94
CA GLU A 37 22.08 19.20 12.23
C GLU A 37 22.53 17.74 12.38
N ASN A 38 23.76 17.41 11.92
CA ASN A 38 24.58 16.24 12.29
C ASN A 38 23.93 15.23 13.27
N MET A 39 23.03 14.36 12.79
CA MET A 39 22.53 13.24 13.58
C MET A 39 23.39 12.00 13.31
N ASP A 40 23.86 11.34 14.38
CA ASP A 40 24.70 10.15 14.28
C ASP A 40 23.93 8.94 13.70
N ILE A 41 22.59 8.88 13.81
CA ILE A 41 21.75 7.82 13.22
C ILE A 41 20.48 8.40 12.55
N SER A 42 19.90 7.66 11.60
CA SER A 42 18.70 8.06 10.87
C SER A 42 17.41 7.97 11.70
N SER A 43 16.31 8.58 11.24
CA SER A 43 14.98 8.52 11.88
C SER A 43 14.15 7.27 11.50
N SER A 44 14.80 6.23 10.99
CA SER A 44 14.13 5.11 10.32
C SER A 44 13.31 4.24 11.25
N LEU A 45 13.74 3.99 12.49
CA LEU A 45 12.96 3.18 13.44
C LEU A 45 11.63 3.84 13.77
N ARG A 46 11.62 5.14 14.09
CA ARG A 46 10.36 5.88 14.31
C ARG A 46 9.45 5.78 13.07
N LYS A 47 10.02 5.99 11.88
CA LYS A 47 9.26 5.93 10.62
C LYS A 47 8.67 4.53 10.37
N LEU A 48 9.36 3.45 10.75
CA LEU A 48 8.82 2.07 10.70
C LEU A 48 7.56 1.90 11.56
N GLY A 49 7.54 2.48 12.77
CA GLY A 49 6.36 2.44 13.64
C GLY A 49 5.14 3.12 13.01
N ALA A 50 5.34 4.30 12.41
CA ALA A 50 4.28 5.01 11.69
C ALA A 50 3.85 4.28 10.40
N GLN A 51 4.83 3.81 9.62
CA GLN A 51 4.61 3.09 8.36
C GLN A 51 3.82 1.80 8.57
N SER A 52 4.14 1.04 9.62
CA SER A 52 3.43 -0.21 9.92
C SER A 52 1.96 0.01 10.29
N LYS A 53 1.64 1.06 11.06
CA LYS A 53 0.23 1.46 11.32
C LYS A 53 -0.51 1.86 10.04
N LEU A 54 0.19 2.54 9.12
CA LEU A 54 -0.36 2.92 7.83
C LEU A 54 -0.64 1.67 6.97
N ILE A 55 0.32 0.73 6.87
CA ILE A 55 0.13 -0.54 6.15
C ILE A 55 -1.03 -1.34 6.74
N GLN A 56 -1.12 -1.47 8.07
CA GLN A 56 -2.23 -2.16 8.71
C GLN A 56 -3.58 -1.51 8.36
N THR A 57 -3.64 -0.17 8.36
CA THR A 57 -4.85 0.56 7.95
C THR A 57 -5.23 0.25 6.50
N TYR A 58 -4.26 0.20 5.58
CA TYR A 58 -4.51 -0.21 4.19
C TYR A 58 -5.06 -1.65 4.11
N ILE A 59 -4.43 -2.58 4.83
CA ILE A 59 -4.81 -4.00 4.85
C ILE A 59 -6.23 -4.17 5.38
N ASP A 60 -6.55 -3.58 6.54
CA ASP A 60 -7.87 -3.69 7.16
C ASP A 60 -8.99 -3.30 6.17
N LYS A 61 -8.77 -2.26 5.37
CA LYS A 61 -9.74 -1.77 4.38
C LYS A 61 -9.78 -2.61 3.11
N ALA A 62 -8.63 -3.04 2.62
CA ALA A 62 -8.57 -3.95 1.48
C ALA A 62 -9.30 -5.27 1.78
N LEU A 63 -9.17 -5.79 3.00
CA LEU A 63 -9.81 -7.02 3.44
C LEU A 63 -11.32 -6.89 3.68
N MET A 64 -11.79 -5.72 4.15
CA MET A 64 -13.23 -5.43 4.27
C MET A 64 -13.93 -5.31 2.91
N SER A 65 -13.20 -4.87 1.88
CA SER A 65 -13.77 -4.69 0.55
C SER A 65 -14.00 -6.04 -0.15
N PRO A 66 -15.17 -6.31 -0.75
CA PRO A 66 -15.39 -7.55 -1.49
C PRO A 66 -14.46 -7.63 -2.72
N ASN A 67 -14.22 -8.84 -3.20
CA ASN A 67 -13.50 -9.03 -4.46
C ASN A 67 -14.34 -8.57 -5.64
N VAL A 68 -13.69 -8.00 -6.64
CA VAL A 68 -14.36 -7.67 -7.91
C VAL A 68 -14.66 -8.97 -8.64
N GLN A 69 -15.93 -9.19 -8.93
CA GLN A 69 -16.41 -10.36 -9.66
C GLN A 69 -16.71 -9.98 -11.11
N LEU A 70 -16.16 -10.73 -12.06
CA LEU A 70 -16.47 -10.65 -13.48
C LEU A 70 -16.46 -12.07 -14.04
N GLU A 71 -17.61 -12.50 -14.58
CA GLU A 71 -17.81 -13.85 -15.09
C GLU A 71 -16.87 -14.18 -16.25
N GLU A 72 -16.55 -13.18 -17.06
CA GLU A 72 -15.68 -13.30 -18.22
C GLU A 72 -14.20 -13.45 -17.85
N VAL A 73 -13.81 -13.07 -16.63
CA VAL A 73 -12.43 -13.12 -16.13
C VAL A 73 -12.39 -13.67 -14.70
N PRO A 74 -12.71 -14.96 -14.49
CA PRO A 74 -12.79 -15.54 -13.15
C PRO A 74 -11.44 -15.56 -12.41
N SER A 75 -10.32 -15.59 -13.14
CA SER A 75 -8.97 -15.54 -12.58
C SER A 75 -8.67 -14.24 -11.82
N LEU A 76 -9.36 -13.14 -12.14
CA LEU A 76 -9.26 -11.87 -11.43
C LEU A 76 -9.56 -12.04 -9.94
N ASN A 77 -10.64 -12.75 -9.61
CA ASN A 77 -11.05 -12.99 -8.23
C ASN A 77 -10.01 -13.86 -7.49
N THR A 78 -9.52 -14.90 -8.15
CA THR A 78 -8.47 -15.77 -7.61
C THR A 78 -7.21 -14.97 -7.28
N ASN A 79 -6.71 -14.18 -8.23
CA ASN A 79 -5.49 -13.38 -8.04
C ASN A 79 -5.67 -12.31 -6.96
N GLN A 80 -6.82 -11.62 -6.92
CA GLN A 80 -7.14 -10.69 -5.84
C GLN A 80 -7.17 -11.38 -4.47
N SER A 81 -7.75 -12.58 -4.38
CA SER A 81 -7.80 -13.36 -3.13
C SER A 81 -6.41 -13.75 -2.63
N LEU A 82 -5.52 -14.17 -3.55
CA LEU A 82 -4.16 -14.56 -3.20
C LEU A 82 -3.34 -13.35 -2.69
N ILE A 83 -3.50 -12.17 -3.28
CA ILE A 83 -2.83 -10.97 -2.78
C ILE A 83 -3.37 -10.56 -1.41
N LYS A 84 -4.69 -10.69 -1.18
CA LYS A 84 -5.29 -10.46 0.15
C LYS A 84 -4.82 -11.47 1.19
N GLN A 85 -4.47 -12.68 0.79
CA GLN A 85 -3.83 -13.66 1.67
C GLN A 85 -2.42 -13.18 2.08
N ASP A 86 -1.64 -12.65 1.14
CA ASP A 86 -0.31 -12.08 1.44
C ASP A 86 -0.41 -10.84 2.36
N MET A 87 -1.45 -10.02 2.18
CA MET A 87 -1.76 -8.92 3.10
C MET A 87 -2.03 -9.43 4.53
N ASN A 88 -2.79 -10.51 4.67
CA ASN A 88 -3.02 -11.14 5.96
C ASN A 88 -1.73 -11.71 6.56
N GLU A 89 -0.87 -12.34 5.75
CA GLU A 89 0.44 -12.84 6.20
C GLU A 89 1.31 -11.70 6.74
N TRP A 90 1.37 -10.57 6.04
CA TRP A 90 2.07 -9.39 6.56
C TRP A 90 1.51 -8.97 7.93
N SER A 91 0.18 -8.88 8.05
CA SER A 91 -0.51 -8.42 9.25
C SER A 91 -0.34 -9.38 10.45
N SER A 92 -0.42 -10.68 10.23
CA SER A 92 -0.39 -11.68 11.30
C SER A 92 1.02 -12.15 11.66
N GLU A 93 1.96 -12.16 10.70
CA GLU A 93 3.30 -12.73 10.90
C GLU A 93 4.40 -11.67 10.92
N LEU A 94 4.41 -10.73 9.98
CA LEU A 94 5.50 -9.76 9.83
C LEU A 94 5.34 -8.54 10.73
N TYR A 95 4.12 -8.03 10.89
CA TYR A 95 3.85 -6.88 11.74
C TYR A 95 4.23 -7.12 13.22
N PRO A 96 3.88 -8.25 13.87
CA PRO A 96 4.32 -8.53 15.24
C PRO A 96 5.85 -8.61 15.39
N LYS A 97 6.57 -9.05 14.35
CA LYS A 97 8.04 -9.10 14.37
C LYS A 97 8.66 -7.70 14.36
N LEU A 98 8.03 -6.70 13.72
CA LEU A 98 8.44 -5.29 13.84
C LEU A 98 8.27 -4.77 15.28
N ILE A 99 7.17 -5.12 15.95
CA ILE A 99 6.95 -4.74 17.36
C ILE A 99 8.04 -5.34 18.25
N LEU A 100 8.36 -6.62 18.03
CA LEU A 100 9.44 -7.30 18.75
C LEU A 100 10.80 -6.63 18.49
N LEU A 101 11.08 -6.24 17.24
CA LEU A 101 12.30 -5.50 16.87
C LEU A 101 12.40 -4.18 17.64
N ASN A 102 11.31 -3.40 17.75
CA ASN A 102 11.29 -2.20 18.58
C ASN A 102 11.56 -2.51 20.06
N SER A 103 10.91 -3.55 20.61
CA SER A 103 11.11 -3.97 22.01
C SER A 103 12.55 -4.35 22.31
N LYS A 104 13.23 -5.07 21.40
CA LYS A 104 14.65 -5.40 21.56
C LYS A 104 15.55 -4.16 21.51
N SER A 105 15.21 -3.20 20.66
CA SER A 105 15.90 -1.91 20.55
C SER A 105 15.77 -1.10 21.84
N LYS A 106 14.57 -1.06 22.43
CA LYS A 106 14.34 -0.47 23.77
C LYS A 106 15.14 -1.18 24.87
N GLY A 107 15.24 -2.51 24.78
CA GLY A 107 16.07 -3.32 25.69
C GLY A 107 17.56 -2.96 25.61
N PHE A 108 18.08 -2.73 24.40
CA PHE A 108 19.45 -2.24 24.19
C PHE A 108 19.65 -0.86 24.84
N VAL A 109 18.77 0.11 24.53
CA VAL A 109 18.84 1.48 25.08
C VAL A 109 18.87 1.47 26.60
N THR A 110 17.97 0.70 27.23
CA THR A 110 17.88 0.58 28.69
C THR A 110 19.18 0.03 29.29
N GLN A 111 19.75 -1.00 28.66
CA GLN A 111 21.01 -1.59 29.10
C GLN A 111 22.20 -0.63 28.94
N PHE A 112 22.27 0.07 27.81
CA PHE A 112 23.33 1.04 27.58
C PHE A 112 23.28 2.18 28.60
N ASN A 113 22.09 2.75 28.83
CA ASN A 113 21.91 3.84 29.78
C ASN A 113 22.27 3.42 31.21
N SER A 114 22.05 2.15 31.62
CA SER A 114 22.49 1.66 32.93
C SER A 114 24.00 1.50 33.04
N TYR A 115 24.69 1.13 31.96
CA TYR A 115 26.15 0.97 31.92
C TYR A 115 26.91 2.27 31.68
N TYR A 116 26.27 3.29 31.11
CA TYR A 116 26.93 4.52 30.70
C TYR A 116 27.78 5.19 31.80
N PRO A 117 27.32 5.34 33.07
CA PRO A 117 28.14 5.95 34.12
C PRO A 117 29.46 5.23 34.35
N THR A 118 29.44 3.89 34.40
CA THR A 118 30.65 3.07 34.59
C THR A 118 31.55 3.05 33.35
N LEU A 119 30.97 3.02 32.15
CA LEU A 119 31.74 3.13 30.90
C LEU A 119 32.48 4.48 30.82
N LYS A 120 31.81 5.56 31.23
CA LYS A 120 32.39 6.90 31.30
C LYS A 120 33.51 6.97 32.33
N GLN A 121 33.34 6.39 33.52
CA GLN A 121 34.38 6.35 34.55
C GLN A 121 35.66 5.67 34.04
N PHE A 122 35.55 4.53 33.36
CA PHE A 122 36.72 3.88 32.76
C PHE A 122 37.39 4.78 31.72
N VAL A 123 36.63 5.41 30.82
CA VAL A 123 37.21 6.26 29.77
C VAL A 123 37.88 7.52 30.34
N ASP A 124 37.41 8.03 31.47
CA ASP A 124 38.02 9.19 32.14
C ASP A 124 39.26 8.82 32.98
N ASN A 125 39.21 7.71 33.72
CA ASN A 125 40.18 7.41 34.78
C ASN A 125 40.97 6.11 34.58
N LYS A 126 40.61 5.28 33.60
CA LYS A 126 41.20 3.95 33.29
C LYS A 126 41.07 2.93 34.44
N GLU A 127 40.07 3.10 35.30
CA GLU A 127 39.73 2.17 36.38
C GLU A 127 38.72 1.12 35.92
N ASP A 128 38.81 -0.12 36.40
CA ASP A 128 37.91 -1.24 36.08
C ASP A 128 37.94 -1.68 34.59
N LYS A 129 39.12 -2.04 34.09
CA LYS A 129 39.29 -2.53 32.70
C LYS A 129 38.44 -3.76 32.40
N GLU A 130 38.44 -4.75 33.29
CA GLU A 130 37.68 -5.99 33.10
C GLU A 130 36.19 -5.70 33.04
N GLY A 131 35.65 -4.96 34.00
CA GLY A 131 34.24 -4.59 33.96
C GLY A 131 33.88 -3.70 32.77
N PHE A 132 34.80 -2.87 32.25
CA PHE A 132 34.56 -2.12 31.02
C PHE A 132 34.35 -3.06 29.82
N LEU A 133 35.23 -4.06 29.66
CA LEU A 133 35.15 -5.05 28.59
C LEU A 133 33.89 -5.92 28.72
N ASP A 134 33.58 -6.43 29.92
CA ASP A 134 32.39 -7.26 30.16
C ASP A 134 31.10 -6.53 29.79
N ARG A 135 31.00 -5.24 30.14
CA ARG A 135 29.83 -4.41 29.81
C ARG A 135 29.72 -4.16 28.31
N LEU A 136 30.84 -3.93 27.63
CA LEU A 136 30.85 -3.76 26.17
C LEU A 136 30.51 -5.07 25.44
N GLU A 137 30.95 -6.22 25.93
CA GLU A 137 30.58 -7.53 25.39
C GLU A 137 29.06 -7.75 25.43
N VAL A 138 28.44 -7.50 26.59
CA VAL A 138 26.97 -7.59 26.72
C VAL A 138 26.23 -6.63 25.76
N LEU A 139 26.75 -5.42 25.57
CA LEU A 139 26.17 -4.45 24.63
C LEU A 139 26.36 -4.90 23.18
N GLN A 140 27.52 -5.47 22.86
CA GLN A 140 27.85 -6.00 21.53
C GLN A 140 26.93 -7.16 21.16
N ASP A 141 26.65 -8.07 22.10
CA ASP A 141 25.74 -9.18 21.90
C ASP A 141 24.31 -8.69 21.60
N LYS A 142 23.81 -7.73 22.39
CA LYS A 142 22.49 -7.14 22.16
C LYS A 142 22.42 -6.41 20.81
N ALA A 143 23.44 -5.65 20.44
CA ALA A 143 23.50 -4.98 19.13
C ALA A 143 23.52 -6.00 17.98
N THR A 144 24.24 -7.12 18.14
CA THR A 144 24.29 -8.20 17.15
C THR A 144 22.95 -8.92 17.02
N ILE A 145 22.30 -9.27 18.13
CA ILE A 145 20.96 -9.87 18.13
C ILE A 145 19.94 -8.93 17.45
N ASN A 146 20.03 -7.63 17.67
CA ASN A 146 19.17 -6.65 17.00
C ASN A 146 19.44 -6.64 15.49
N GLN A 147 20.70 -6.54 15.07
CA GLN A 147 21.11 -6.56 13.67
C GLN A 147 20.60 -7.80 12.93
N GLU A 148 20.77 -9.00 13.53
CA GLU A 148 20.27 -10.26 13.00
C GLU A 148 18.75 -10.30 12.89
N SER A 149 18.06 -9.71 13.88
CA SER A 149 16.59 -9.58 13.87
C SER A 149 16.13 -8.68 12.72
N VAL A 150 16.82 -7.55 12.47
CA VAL A 150 16.52 -6.67 11.34
C VAL A 150 16.76 -7.39 10.01
N GLN A 151 17.90 -8.09 9.88
CA GLN A 151 18.21 -8.84 8.65
C GLN A 151 17.18 -9.94 8.37
N ARG A 152 16.71 -10.66 9.39
CA ARG A 152 15.67 -11.68 9.23
C ARG A 152 14.37 -11.06 8.72
N GLN A 153 13.95 -9.93 9.30
CA GLN A 153 12.75 -9.20 8.85
C GLN A 153 12.90 -8.77 7.39
N ILE A 154 14.06 -8.23 7.00
CA ILE A 154 14.35 -7.84 5.61
C ILE A 154 14.19 -9.03 4.67
N ASN A 155 14.74 -10.19 5.03
CA ASN A 155 14.67 -11.39 4.18
C ASN A 155 13.22 -11.85 3.99
N GLU A 156 12.48 -12.01 5.09
CA GLU A 156 11.08 -12.46 5.04
C GLU A 156 10.18 -11.48 4.25
N LEU A 157 10.39 -10.17 4.46
CA LEU A 157 9.64 -9.14 3.74
C LEU A 157 10.02 -9.08 2.25
N THR A 158 11.28 -9.35 1.91
CA THR A 158 11.73 -9.48 0.51
C THR A 158 11.07 -10.69 -0.17
N ASP A 159 11.00 -11.82 0.52
CA ASP A 159 10.34 -13.02 -0.01
C ASP A 159 8.84 -12.78 -0.22
N LEU A 160 8.16 -12.15 0.73
CA LEU A 160 6.77 -11.73 0.58
C LEU A 160 6.60 -10.80 -0.63
N LYS A 161 7.48 -9.81 -0.78
CA LYS A 161 7.44 -8.85 -1.90
C LYS A 161 7.57 -9.54 -3.26
N LEU A 162 8.49 -10.49 -3.40
CA LEU A 162 8.65 -11.26 -4.63
C LEU A 162 7.38 -12.04 -5.00
N GLN A 163 6.68 -12.58 -4.00
CA GLN A 163 5.42 -13.29 -4.22
C GLN A 163 4.30 -12.33 -4.64
N ILE A 164 4.16 -11.19 -3.96
CA ILE A 164 3.17 -10.15 -4.28
C ILE A 164 3.41 -9.64 -5.70
N ASP A 165 4.64 -9.30 -6.07
CA ASP A 165 4.99 -8.77 -7.39
C ASP A 165 4.64 -9.75 -8.52
N LYS A 166 4.79 -11.06 -8.27
CA LYS A 166 4.37 -12.09 -9.22
C LYS A 166 2.85 -12.09 -9.38
N LYS A 167 2.10 -12.13 -8.27
CA LYS A 167 0.64 -12.15 -8.28
C LYS A 167 0.04 -10.86 -8.86
N LEU A 168 0.69 -9.71 -8.65
CA LEU A 168 0.30 -8.43 -9.26
C LEU A 168 0.43 -8.44 -10.78
N LYS A 169 1.47 -9.07 -11.35
CA LYS A 169 1.58 -9.22 -12.82
C LYS A 169 0.44 -10.05 -13.41
N ASP A 170 0.06 -11.13 -12.72
CA ASP A 170 -1.07 -11.97 -13.12
C ASP A 170 -2.39 -11.19 -13.01
N LEU A 171 -2.57 -10.45 -11.91
CA LEU A 171 -3.70 -9.54 -11.72
C LEU A 171 -3.77 -8.46 -12.82
N ASP A 172 -2.66 -7.80 -13.15
CA ASP A 172 -2.61 -6.74 -14.16
C ASP A 172 -3.02 -7.26 -15.55
N THR A 173 -2.63 -8.50 -15.85
CA THR A 173 -3.06 -9.20 -17.07
C THR A 173 -4.57 -9.41 -17.07
N ASP A 174 -5.14 -9.83 -15.94
CA ASP A 174 -6.59 -10.04 -15.80
C ASP A 174 -7.36 -8.72 -15.82
N VAL A 175 -6.86 -7.66 -15.18
CA VAL A 175 -7.45 -6.32 -15.24
C VAL A 175 -7.47 -5.79 -16.67
N THR A 176 -6.41 -6.03 -17.45
CA THR A 176 -6.36 -5.62 -18.86
C THR A 176 -7.44 -6.35 -19.69
N LYS A 177 -7.60 -7.67 -19.50
CA LYS A 177 -8.66 -8.44 -20.15
C LYS A 177 -10.05 -7.94 -19.75
N ALA A 178 -10.26 -7.73 -18.46
CA ALA A 178 -11.52 -7.25 -17.89
C ALA A 178 -11.89 -5.85 -18.41
N GLN A 179 -10.92 -4.94 -18.50
CA GLN A 179 -11.12 -3.63 -19.13
C GLN A 179 -11.54 -3.77 -20.60
N GLY A 180 -10.91 -4.68 -21.35
CA GLY A 180 -11.28 -4.97 -22.74
C GLY A 180 -12.73 -5.45 -22.89
N VAL A 181 -13.19 -6.35 -22.03
CA VAL A 181 -14.59 -6.82 -22.00
C VAL A 181 -15.54 -5.65 -21.72
N LEU A 182 -15.28 -4.87 -20.67
CA LEU A 182 -16.16 -3.80 -20.24
C LEU A 182 -16.19 -2.60 -21.20
N SER A 183 -15.13 -2.39 -22.00
CA SER A 183 -15.10 -1.35 -23.04
C SER A 183 -16.13 -1.54 -24.13
N SER A 184 -16.57 -2.78 -24.36
CA SER A 184 -17.63 -3.06 -25.33
C SER A 184 -19.04 -2.75 -24.79
N GLU A 185 -19.19 -2.57 -23.47
CA GLU A 185 -20.49 -2.47 -22.79
C GLU A 185 -20.80 -1.10 -22.20
N GLY A 186 -19.76 -0.28 -21.94
CA GLY A 186 -19.88 1.02 -21.28
C GLY A 186 -19.98 2.22 -22.23
N THR A 187 -20.03 3.42 -21.64
CA THR A 187 -20.04 4.68 -22.41
C THR A 187 -18.65 5.11 -22.90
N GLY A 188 -17.60 4.49 -22.34
CA GLY A 188 -16.21 4.87 -22.56
C GLY A 188 -15.76 6.06 -21.69
N LYS A 189 -16.63 6.60 -20.82
CA LYS A 189 -16.31 7.70 -19.90
C LYS A 189 -15.07 7.39 -19.06
N ILE A 190 -14.99 6.20 -18.49
CA ILE A 190 -13.86 5.83 -17.64
C ILE A 190 -12.58 5.60 -18.43
N ASP A 191 -12.66 5.20 -19.70
CA ASP A 191 -11.45 5.08 -20.54
C ASP A 191 -10.82 6.45 -20.79
N GLN A 192 -11.66 7.50 -20.93
CA GLN A 192 -11.21 8.88 -21.09
C GLN A 192 -10.64 9.47 -19.79
N LEU A 193 -11.23 9.12 -18.64
CA LEU A 193 -10.87 9.66 -17.33
C LEU A 193 -9.81 8.83 -16.57
N LYS A 194 -9.43 7.65 -17.08
CA LYS A 194 -8.55 6.69 -16.39
C LYS A 194 -7.26 7.32 -15.83
N ASN A 195 -6.56 8.12 -16.63
CA ASN A 195 -5.30 8.74 -16.21
C ASN A 195 -5.51 9.76 -15.10
N GLU A 196 -6.61 10.53 -15.18
CA GLU A 196 -6.95 11.52 -14.16
C GLU A 196 -7.39 10.86 -12.86
N LEU A 197 -8.13 9.76 -12.95
CA LEU A 197 -8.51 8.92 -11.80
C LEU A 197 -7.27 8.37 -11.10
N LEU A 198 -6.37 7.72 -11.84
CA LEU A 198 -5.11 7.17 -11.29
C LEU A 198 -4.22 8.25 -10.69
N SER A 199 -4.09 9.41 -11.35
CA SER A 199 -3.35 10.55 -10.81
C SER A 199 -3.94 11.03 -9.49
N THR A 200 -5.27 11.14 -9.41
CA THR A 200 -5.98 11.59 -8.21
C THR A 200 -5.77 10.60 -7.05
N GLN A 201 -5.87 9.29 -7.32
CA GLN A 201 -5.60 8.24 -6.33
C GLN A 201 -4.16 8.27 -5.82
N LYS A 202 -3.19 8.51 -6.70
CA LYS A 202 -1.77 8.62 -6.35
C LYS A 202 -1.52 9.85 -5.46
N SER A 203 -2.14 10.99 -5.75
CA SER A 203 -2.05 12.18 -4.89
C SER A 203 -2.63 11.92 -3.50
N ILE A 204 -3.84 11.36 -3.42
CA ILE A 204 -4.49 10.97 -2.15
C ILE A 204 -3.56 10.06 -1.33
N GLN A 205 -2.99 9.03 -1.97
CA GLN A 205 -2.06 8.11 -1.31
C GLN A 205 -0.81 8.83 -0.81
N SER A 206 -0.24 9.73 -1.63
CA SER A 206 0.95 10.50 -1.27
C SER A 206 0.69 11.37 -0.04
N ASP A 207 -0.42 12.11 -0.01
CA ASP A 207 -0.78 12.96 1.13
C ASP A 207 -1.03 12.15 2.39
N LEU A 208 -1.78 11.03 2.29
CA LEU A 208 -1.98 10.13 3.42
C LEU A 208 -0.66 9.62 4.00
N GLN A 209 0.30 9.26 3.13
CA GLN A 209 1.64 8.84 3.56
C GLN A 209 2.43 9.98 4.21
N GLN A 210 2.42 11.18 3.61
CA GLN A 210 3.11 12.34 4.19
C GLN A 210 2.57 12.66 5.58
N ILE A 211 1.25 12.69 5.72
CA ILE A 211 0.53 12.93 6.99
C ILE A 211 0.89 11.85 8.03
N ALA A 212 0.86 10.58 7.63
CA ALA A 212 1.17 9.46 8.52
C ALA A 212 2.62 9.49 9.06
N LEU A 213 3.59 9.90 8.24
CA LEU A 213 5.01 9.87 8.60
C LEU A 213 5.46 11.10 9.42
N LEU A 214 4.58 12.07 9.63
CA LEU A 214 4.85 13.24 10.48
C LEU A 214 5.25 12.81 11.90
N PRO A 215 6.30 13.43 12.49
CA PRO A 215 6.74 13.10 13.84
C PRO A 215 5.62 13.22 14.88
N GLY A 216 5.31 12.13 15.57
CA GLY A 216 4.29 12.09 16.62
C GLY A 216 2.84 12.11 16.13
N ALA A 217 2.59 12.16 14.82
CA ALA A 217 1.24 12.32 14.27
C ALA A 217 0.33 11.10 14.47
N LEU A 218 0.91 9.91 14.54
CA LEU A 218 0.19 8.66 14.79
C LEU A 218 0.36 8.17 16.25
N ASN A 219 0.39 9.12 17.20
CA ASN A 219 0.12 8.82 18.60
C ASN A 219 -1.34 8.32 18.76
N GLU A 220 -1.75 7.83 19.94
CA GLU A 220 -3.07 7.21 20.10
C GLU A 220 -4.24 8.11 19.65
N GLN A 221 -4.23 9.40 20.00
CA GLN A 221 -5.27 10.34 19.61
C GLN A 221 -5.18 10.70 18.12
N GLY A 222 -3.97 11.02 17.65
CA GLY A 222 -3.73 11.38 16.25
C GLY A 222 -4.02 10.24 15.28
N PHE A 223 -3.76 8.99 15.68
CA PHE A 223 -4.07 7.81 14.87
C PHE A 223 -5.57 7.58 14.72
N LYS A 224 -6.37 7.79 15.76
CA LYS A 224 -7.85 7.71 15.66
C LYS A 224 -8.39 8.72 14.65
N ILE A 225 -7.89 9.96 14.69
CA ILE A 225 -8.28 11.00 13.73
C ILE A 225 -7.74 10.66 12.33
N PHE A 226 -6.53 10.11 12.21
CA PHE A 226 -5.98 9.63 10.94
C PHE A 226 -6.85 8.54 10.30
N GLN A 227 -7.36 7.59 11.09
CA GLN A 227 -8.30 6.58 10.59
C GLN A 227 -9.59 7.21 10.07
N GLU A 228 -10.10 8.27 10.71
CA GLU A 228 -11.23 9.03 10.18
C GLU A 228 -10.89 9.74 8.86
N ILE A 229 -9.73 10.39 8.77
CA ILE A 229 -9.23 11.00 7.51
C ILE A 229 -9.15 9.95 6.41
N TYR A 230 -8.53 8.80 6.71
CA TYR A 230 -8.39 7.70 5.78
C TYR A 230 -9.76 7.22 5.29
N SER A 231 -10.71 6.97 6.20
CA SER A 231 -12.06 6.53 5.84
C SER A 231 -12.81 7.58 5.00
N LEU A 232 -12.63 8.87 5.25
CA LEU A 232 -13.20 9.92 4.39
C LEU A 232 -12.61 9.89 2.98
N SER A 233 -11.35 9.50 2.82
CA SER A 233 -10.68 9.45 1.51
C SER A 233 -10.87 8.12 0.76
N LYS A 234 -11.07 7.01 1.46
CA LYS A 234 -11.00 5.65 0.90
C LYS A 234 -12.22 4.76 1.18
N ASP A 235 -13.00 5.01 2.24
CA ASP A 235 -14.18 4.19 2.62
C ASP A 235 -15.50 4.82 2.16
N ILE A 236 -15.54 5.25 0.92
CA ILE A 236 -16.65 6.04 0.39
C ILE A 236 -17.50 5.27 -0.62
N ILE A 237 -17.26 3.98 -0.86
CA ILE A 237 -18.06 3.24 -1.86
C ILE A 237 -19.55 3.25 -1.46
N GLU A 238 -20.41 3.66 -2.39
CA GLU A 238 -21.85 3.74 -2.19
C GLU A 238 -22.48 2.33 -2.20
N PRO A 239 -23.25 1.93 -1.18
CA PRO A 239 -23.90 0.61 -1.14
C PRO A 239 -24.78 0.31 -2.36
N ALA A 240 -25.43 1.34 -2.92
CA ALA A 240 -26.23 1.21 -4.14
C ALA A 240 -25.38 0.79 -5.35
N ALA A 241 -24.15 1.31 -5.47
CA ALA A 241 -23.20 0.91 -6.51
C ALA A 241 -22.82 -0.57 -6.38
N GLN A 242 -22.50 -1.04 -5.17
CA GLN A 242 -22.17 -2.46 -4.95
C GLN A 242 -23.35 -3.37 -5.30
N THR A 243 -24.55 -2.98 -4.90
CA THR A 243 -25.77 -3.74 -5.18
C THR A 243 -26.08 -3.78 -6.67
N ALA A 244 -25.86 -2.67 -7.38
CA ALA A 244 -26.05 -2.60 -8.82
C ALA A 244 -25.07 -3.53 -9.58
N VAL A 245 -23.79 -3.52 -9.21
CA VAL A 245 -22.78 -4.43 -9.79
C VAL A 245 -23.12 -5.89 -9.50
N ALA A 246 -23.51 -6.21 -8.28
CA ALA A 246 -23.88 -7.58 -7.91
C ALA A 246 -25.09 -8.09 -8.71
N ALA A 247 -26.15 -7.27 -8.85
CA ALA A 247 -27.32 -7.61 -9.63
C ALA A 247 -26.99 -7.77 -11.13
N TYR A 248 -26.16 -6.88 -11.67
CA TYR A 248 -25.73 -6.96 -13.07
C TYR A 248 -24.91 -8.22 -13.35
N ASN A 249 -23.93 -8.53 -12.50
CA ASN A 249 -23.17 -9.77 -12.57
C ASN A 249 -24.05 -11.01 -12.46
N LYS A 250 -25.06 -10.99 -11.58
CA LYS A 250 -26.02 -12.08 -11.46
C LYS A 250 -26.80 -12.30 -12.76
N GLY A 251 -27.19 -11.22 -13.44
CA GLY A 251 -27.82 -11.30 -14.75
C GLY A 251 -26.91 -11.96 -15.80
N LYS A 252 -25.61 -11.65 -15.80
CA LYS A 252 -24.63 -12.30 -16.68
C LYS A 252 -24.45 -13.78 -16.40
N GLU A 253 -24.32 -14.16 -15.12
CA GLU A 253 -24.25 -15.56 -14.68
C GLU A 253 -25.48 -16.36 -15.13
N ILE A 254 -26.69 -15.78 -14.98
CA ILE A 254 -27.94 -16.41 -15.44
C ILE A 254 -27.92 -16.58 -16.97
N ASN A 255 -27.46 -15.58 -17.72
CA ASN A 255 -27.37 -15.69 -19.17
C ASN A 255 -26.38 -16.77 -19.61
N SER A 256 -25.21 -16.89 -18.96
CA SER A 256 -24.27 -17.99 -19.19
C SER A 256 -24.92 -19.35 -18.90
N SER A 257 -25.67 -19.46 -17.79
CA SER A 257 -26.40 -20.69 -17.42
C SER A 257 -27.46 -21.07 -18.46
N ILE A 258 -28.17 -20.08 -19.05
CA ILE A 258 -29.13 -20.31 -20.15
C ILE A 258 -28.41 -20.88 -21.36
N LEU A 259 -27.29 -20.28 -21.78
CA LEU A 259 -26.53 -20.75 -22.94
C LEU A 259 -25.97 -22.17 -22.75
N GLU A 260 -25.54 -22.51 -21.54
CA GLU A 260 -25.10 -23.88 -21.22
C GLU A 260 -26.25 -24.88 -21.24
N ALA A 261 -27.41 -24.52 -20.68
CA ALA A 261 -28.60 -25.35 -20.71
C ALA A 261 -29.11 -25.59 -22.14
N GLU A 262 -29.09 -24.56 -22.99
CA GLU A 262 -29.41 -24.68 -24.41
C GLU A 262 -28.45 -25.64 -25.12
N LYS A 263 -27.14 -25.50 -24.92
CA LYS A 263 -26.15 -26.41 -25.51
C LYS A 263 -26.34 -27.86 -25.04
N LYS A 264 -26.66 -28.06 -23.77
CA LYS A 264 -26.94 -29.39 -23.21
C LYS A 264 -28.20 -29.99 -23.84
N ALA A 265 -29.29 -29.23 -23.89
CA ALA A 265 -30.54 -29.66 -24.52
C ALA A 265 -30.35 -29.99 -26.01
N GLU A 266 -29.58 -29.18 -26.73
CA GLU A 266 -29.22 -29.43 -28.13
C GLU A 266 -28.47 -30.75 -28.29
N LYS A 267 -27.46 -31.00 -27.44
CA LYS A 267 -26.67 -32.23 -27.48
C LYS A 267 -27.54 -33.46 -27.22
N GLU A 268 -28.34 -33.43 -26.16
CA GLU A 268 -29.23 -34.54 -25.79
C GLU A 268 -30.31 -34.81 -26.86
N ALA A 269 -30.84 -33.77 -27.51
CA ALA A 269 -31.81 -33.91 -28.57
C ALA A 269 -31.19 -34.50 -29.85
N LYS A 270 -29.96 -34.09 -30.21
CA LYS A 270 -29.20 -34.68 -31.32
C LYS A 270 -28.89 -36.15 -31.09
N GLU A 271 -28.46 -36.52 -29.88
CA GLU A 271 -28.17 -37.92 -29.50
C GLU A 271 -29.42 -38.81 -29.59
N LYS A 272 -30.61 -38.24 -29.40
CA LYS A 272 -31.91 -38.92 -29.54
C LYS A 272 -32.45 -38.95 -30.98
N GLY A 273 -31.69 -38.47 -31.97
CA GLY A 273 -32.10 -38.46 -33.38
C GLY A 273 -33.27 -37.52 -33.69
N LYS A 274 -33.49 -36.50 -32.85
CA LYS A 274 -34.59 -35.53 -33.04
C LYS A 274 -34.36 -34.65 -34.27
N SER A 275 -35.46 -34.17 -34.85
CA SER A 275 -35.44 -33.21 -35.96
C SER A 275 -34.96 -31.82 -35.52
N THR A 276 -34.56 -30.98 -36.47
CA THR A 276 -34.12 -29.59 -36.20
C THR A 276 -35.16 -28.79 -35.43
N LEU A 277 -36.44 -28.93 -35.76
CA LEU A 277 -37.53 -28.24 -35.05
C LEU A 277 -37.66 -28.69 -33.60
N GLU A 278 -37.50 -29.98 -33.34
CA GLU A 278 -37.57 -30.53 -31.99
C GLU A 278 -36.33 -30.18 -31.15
N ILE A 279 -35.17 -30.01 -31.78
CA ILE A 279 -33.95 -29.50 -31.13
C ILE A 279 -34.15 -28.05 -30.69
N GLU A 280 -34.68 -27.19 -31.57
CA GLU A 280 -34.95 -25.79 -31.21
C GLU A 280 -36.05 -25.66 -30.15
N ALA A 281 -37.07 -26.52 -30.18
CA ALA A 281 -38.08 -26.59 -29.13
C ALA A 281 -37.47 -26.96 -27.76
N ALA A 282 -36.55 -27.95 -27.73
CA ALA A 282 -35.88 -28.36 -26.50
C ALA A 282 -34.96 -27.26 -25.92
N LYS A 283 -34.24 -26.53 -26.78
CA LYS A 283 -33.45 -25.36 -26.37
C LYS A 283 -34.33 -24.27 -25.76
N LYS A 284 -35.45 -23.96 -26.42
CA LYS A 284 -36.42 -22.97 -25.96
C LYS A 284 -37.02 -23.36 -24.59
N GLU A 285 -37.41 -24.61 -24.41
CA GLU A 285 -37.95 -25.11 -23.13
C GLU A 285 -36.90 -24.98 -22.00
N ALA A 286 -35.64 -25.32 -22.26
CA ALA A 286 -34.55 -25.17 -21.30
C ALA A 286 -34.31 -23.70 -20.90
N ARG A 287 -34.34 -22.78 -21.87
CA ARG A 287 -34.27 -21.33 -21.63
C ARG A 287 -35.44 -20.85 -20.78
N GLU A 288 -36.68 -21.13 -21.20
CA GLU A 288 -37.90 -20.65 -20.54
C GLU A 288 -38.00 -21.14 -19.09
N ALA A 289 -37.54 -22.37 -18.82
CA ALA A 289 -37.47 -22.92 -17.47
C ALA A 289 -36.57 -22.06 -16.55
N ILE A 290 -35.39 -21.66 -17.03
CA ILE A 290 -34.47 -20.82 -16.27
C ILE A 290 -35.03 -19.40 -16.14
N GLU A 291 -35.46 -18.78 -17.25
CA GLU A 291 -35.99 -17.42 -17.26
C GLU A 291 -37.17 -17.26 -16.29
N LYS A 292 -38.10 -18.23 -16.26
CA LYS A 292 -39.23 -18.24 -15.32
C LYS A 292 -38.78 -18.38 -13.87
N SER A 293 -37.79 -19.24 -13.60
CA SER A 293 -37.28 -19.46 -12.25
C SER A 293 -36.44 -18.29 -11.71
N LYS A 294 -35.88 -17.45 -12.60
CA LYS A 294 -34.94 -16.35 -12.31
C LYS A 294 -35.46 -14.98 -12.74
N GLN A 295 -36.77 -14.85 -12.88
CA GLN A 295 -37.41 -13.65 -13.44
C GLN A 295 -37.06 -12.38 -12.65
N ALA A 296 -37.00 -12.47 -11.31
CA ALA A 296 -36.71 -11.33 -10.45
C ALA A 296 -35.26 -10.84 -10.62
N GLU A 297 -34.28 -11.76 -10.66
CA GLU A 297 -32.88 -11.44 -10.86
C GLU A 297 -32.62 -10.85 -12.26
N ILE A 298 -33.27 -11.40 -13.29
CA ILE A 298 -33.21 -10.88 -14.66
C ILE A 298 -33.76 -9.45 -14.72
N ALA A 299 -34.92 -9.19 -14.10
CA ALA A 299 -35.51 -7.87 -14.04
C ALA A 299 -34.61 -6.86 -13.29
N ALA A 300 -34.00 -7.27 -12.18
CA ALA A 300 -33.06 -6.45 -11.43
C ALA A 300 -31.83 -6.08 -12.28
N ALA A 301 -31.22 -7.05 -12.96
CA ALA A 301 -30.09 -6.81 -13.85
C ALA A 301 -30.45 -5.85 -14.99
N ALA A 302 -31.63 -6.00 -15.60
CA ALA A 302 -32.10 -5.11 -16.66
C ALA A 302 -32.28 -3.66 -16.18
N ILE A 303 -32.85 -3.46 -14.98
CA ILE A 303 -33.00 -2.13 -14.36
C ILE A 303 -31.62 -1.50 -14.10
N THR A 304 -30.64 -2.30 -13.67
CA THR A 304 -29.31 -1.73 -13.38
C THR A 304 -28.60 -1.18 -14.60
N LYS A 305 -28.85 -1.76 -15.77
CA LYS A 305 -28.19 -1.36 -17.03
C LYS A 305 -28.64 0.02 -17.53
N THR A 306 -29.83 0.48 -17.15
CA THR A 306 -30.41 1.75 -17.64
C THR A 306 -30.24 2.92 -16.68
N LYS A 307 -29.69 2.68 -15.49
CA LYS A 307 -29.46 3.71 -14.46
C LYS A 307 -27.99 4.11 -14.39
N GLU A 308 -27.78 5.31 -13.88
CA GLU A 308 -26.46 5.80 -13.50
C GLU A 308 -26.30 5.74 -11.97
N TYR A 309 -25.06 5.54 -11.54
CA TYR A 309 -24.69 5.36 -10.14
C TYR A 309 -23.47 6.21 -9.81
N ASP A 310 -23.45 6.75 -8.61
CA ASP A 310 -22.22 7.26 -8.03
C ASP A 310 -21.47 6.10 -7.40
N LEU A 311 -20.19 5.93 -7.74
CA LEU A 311 -19.36 4.93 -7.08
C LEU A 311 -19.12 5.30 -5.62
N THR A 312 -18.96 6.59 -5.36
CA THR A 312 -18.56 7.11 -4.06
C THR A 312 -19.60 8.04 -3.47
N LYS A 313 -19.66 8.08 -2.14
CA LYS A 313 -20.50 8.99 -1.37
C LYS A 313 -20.01 10.42 -1.54
N VAL A 314 -20.95 11.34 -1.67
CA VAL A 314 -20.68 12.76 -1.43
C VAL A 314 -20.16 12.89 -0.01
N ILE A 315 -18.95 13.42 0.14
CA ILE A 315 -18.38 13.66 1.45
C ILE A 315 -18.85 15.04 1.92
N ASP A 316 -19.37 15.10 3.14
CA ASP A 316 -19.77 16.35 3.78
C ASP A 316 -18.54 17.27 3.97
N PRO A 317 -18.50 18.45 3.30
CA PRO A 317 -17.38 19.39 3.42
C PRO A 317 -17.17 19.89 4.85
N GLU A 318 -18.22 20.02 5.65
CA GLU A 318 -18.09 20.44 7.05
C GLU A 318 -17.42 19.35 7.89
N LYS A 319 -17.77 18.09 7.63
CA LYS A 319 -17.13 16.94 8.28
C LYS A 319 -15.64 16.85 7.93
N ILE A 320 -15.27 17.00 6.64
CA ILE A 320 -13.86 17.04 6.21
C ILE A 320 -13.11 18.13 6.97
N LYS A 321 -13.61 19.38 6.92
CA LYS A 321 -12.97 20.52 7.57
C LYS A 321 -12.79 20.31 9.06
N LYS A 322 -13.80 19.76 9.74
CA LYS A 322 -13.74 19.47 11.17
C LYS A 322 -12.68 18.42 11.48
N THR A 323 -12.67 17.30 10.78
CA THR A 323 -11.70 16.22 11.00
C THR A 323 -10.27 16.69 10.70
N TYR A 324 -10.06 17.43 9.62
CA TYR A 324 -8.73 17.90 9.21
C TYR A 324 -8.20 18.97 10.18
N SER A 325 -9.08 19.89 10.63
CA SER A 325 -8.72 20.88 11.65
C SER A 325 -8.34 20.21 12.97
N ALA A 326 -9.11 19.21 13.41
CA ALA A 326 -8.79 18.45 14.61
C ALA A 326 -7.42 17.75 14.52
N PHE A 327 -7.11 17.14 13.37
CA PHE A 327 -5.80 16.53 13.14
C PHE A 327 -4.68 17.57 13.16
N ALA A 328 -4.90 18.73 12.52
CA ALA A 328 -3.94 19.81 12.47
C ALA A 328 -3.63 20.40 13.85
N GLU A 329 -4.64 20.53 14.70
CA GLU A 329 -4.51 21.04 16.07
C GLU A 329 -3.81 20.05 17.00
N VAL A 330 -4.25 18.78 17.01
CA VAL A 330 -3.67 17.73 17.85
C VAL A 330 -2.18 17.56 17.57
N ASN A 331 -1.79 17.64 16.29
CA ASN A 331 -0.41 17.44 15.86
C ASN A 331 0.39 18.73 15.68
N LYS A 332 -0.21 19.89 15.99
CA LYS A 332 0.41 21.23 15.86
C LYS A 332 1.07 21.44 14.49
N LEU A 333 0.36 21.08 13.43
CA LEU A 333 0.90 21.08 12.08
C LEU A 333 1.32 22.48 11.61
N THR A 334 2.48 22.53 10.96
CA THR A 334 2.96 23.73 10.24
C THR A 334 2.09 24.02 9.03
N THR A 335 2.21 25.23 8.47
CA THR A 335 1.50 25.60 7.24
C THR A 335 1.83 24.65 6.09
N GLU A 336 3.09 24.24 5.94
CA GLU A 336 3.51 23.28 4.91
C GLU A 336 2.87 21.90 5.12
N GLN A 337 2.79 21.43 6.37
CA GLN A 337 2.17 20.14 6.68
C GLN A 337 0.64 20.17 6.49
N ARG A 338 0.00 21.32 6.73
CA ARG A 338 -1.44 21.51 6.47
C ARG A 338 -1.75 21.47 4.97
N ALA A 339 -0.80 21.82 4.10
CA ALA A 339 -1.01 21.76 2.65
C ALA A 339 -1.40 20.36 2.16
N HIS A 340 -0.91 19.29 2.81
CA HIS A 340 -1.31 17.91 2.50
C HIS A 340 -2.77 17.62 2.85
N LEU A 341 -3.28 18.19 3.94
CA LEU A 341 -4.71 18.07 4.29
C LEU A 341 -5.57 18.85 3.29
N ASP A 342 -5.14 20.06 2.92
CA ASP A 342 -5.84 20.89 1.95
C ASP A 342 -5.85 20.26 0.54
N ASP A 343 -4.76 19.61 0.12
CA ASP A 343 -4.74 18.87 -1.14
C ASP A 343 -5.65 17.64 -1.06
N LEU A 344 -5.58 16.88 0.04
CA LEU A 344 -6.44 15.71 0.25
C LEU A 344 -7.94 16.05 0.16
N GLU A 345 -8.39 17.20 0.69
CA GLU A 345 -9.77 17.68 0.51
C GLU A 345 -10.12 17.86 -0.97
N LYS A 346 -9.23 18.54 -1.73
CA LYS A 346 -9.43 18.78 -3.17
C LYS A 346 -9.43 17.48 -3.97
N GLN A 347 -8.50 16.57 -3.69
CA GLN A 347 -8.41 15.30 -4.40
C GLN A 347 -9.59 14.39 -4.08
N ASN A 348 -10.10 14.40 -2.85
CA ASN A 348 -11.30 13.64 -2.49
C ASN A 348 -12.54 14.14 -3.25
N GLN A 349 -12.73 15.46 -3.33
CA GLN A 349 -13.81 16.04 -4.13
C GLN A 349 -13.66 15.70 -5.60
N LYS A 350 -12.43 15.83 -6.13
CA LYS A 350 -12.11 15.46 -7.51
C LYS A 350 -12.39 13.98 -7.79
N PHE A 351 -12.05 13.10 -6.87
CA PHE A 351 -12.31 11.66 -6.98
C PHE A 351 -13.82 11.35 -7.03
N TYR A 352 -14.62 12.02 -6.19
CA TYR A 352 -16.07 11.94 -6.28
C TYR A 352 -16.58 12.42 -7.65
N ASP A 353 -16.13 13.59 -8.13
CA ASP A 353 -16.56 14.15 -9.40
C ASP A 353 -16.20 13.27 -10.62
N LEU A 354 -15.07 12.56 -10.57
CA LEU A 354 -14.67 11.60 -11.60
C LEU A 354 -15.49 10.29 -11.56
N THR A 355 -16.08 9.96 -10.42
CA THR A 355 -16.73 8.67 -10.17
C THR A 355 -18.25 8.75 -9.95
N LYS A 356 -18.84 9.92 -10.18
CA LYS A 356 -20.30 10.13 -10.20
C LYS A 356 -20.93 9.84 -11.55
N ASN A 357 -22.24 9.56 -11.58
CA ASN A 357 -23.03 9.33 -12.80
C ASN A 357 -22.36 8.32 -13.75
N LEU A 358 -22.15 7.10 -13.28
CA LEU A 358 -21.55 6.00 -14.04
C LEU A 358 -22.60 4.96 -14.41
N THR A 359 -22.56 4.48 -15.65
CA THR A 359 -23.27 3.24 -16.01
C THR A 359 -22.68 2.06 -15.25
N VAL A 360 -23.40 0.95 -15.14
CA VAL A 360 -22.88 -0.23 -14.41
C VAL A 360 -21.56 -0.77 -14.97
N ALA A 361 -21.33 -0.69 -16.29
CA ALA A 361 -20.07 -1.11 -16.90
C ALA A 361 -18.92 -0.13 -16.56
N ASP A 362 -19.17 1.18 -16.62
CA ASP A 362 -18.20 2.20 -16.20
C ASP A 362 -17.90 2.11 -14.68
N LEU A 363 -18.91 1.76 -13.89
CA LEU A 363 -18.79 1.52 -12.46
C LEU A 363 -17.87 0.32 -12.17
N GLN A 364 -18.07 -0.81 -12.86
CA GLN A 364 -17.20 -1.98 -12.76
C GLN A 364 -15.76 -1.66 -13.17
N LYS A 365 -15.56 -0.88 -14.24
CA LYS A 365 -14.21 -0.41 -14.64
C LYS A 365 -13.55 0.42 -13.56
N SER A 366 -14.29 1.34 -12.96
CA SER A 366 -13.78 2.19 -11.88
C SER A 366 -13.37 1.34 -10.67
N MET A 367 -14.20 0.36 -10.27
CA MET A 367 -13.88 -0.60 -9.21
C MET A 367 -12.62 -1.42 -9.53
N LEU A 368 -12.43 -1.86 -10.79
CA LEU A 368 -11.20 -2.54 -11.22
C LEU A 368 -9.97 -1.67 -11.07
N ILE A 369 -10.03 -0.42 -11.55
CA ILE A 369 -8.91 0.54 -11.47
C ILE A 369 -8.56 0.81 -10.00
N ILE A 370 -9.57 1.01 -9.16
CA ILE A 370 -9.35 1.29 -7.74
C ILE A 370 -8.75 0.08 -7.03
N MET A 371 -9.33 -1.10 -7.23
CA MET A 371 -8.80 -2.35 -6.69
C MET A 371 -7.35 -2.58 -7.12
N GLN A 372 -7.04 -2.42 -8.40
CA GLN A 372 -5.67 -2.55 -8.92
C GLN A 372 -4.74 -1.56 -8.23
N ASN A 373 -5.11 -0.27 -8.16
CA ASN A 373 -4.31 0.76 -7.51
C ASN A 373 -4.05 0.45 -6.03
N ASP A 374 -5.06 -0.01 -5.30
CA ASP A 374 -4.93 -0.29 -3.86
C ASP A 374 -4.04 -1.51 -3.58
N LEU A 375 -4.08 -2.55 -4.43
CA LEU A 375 -3.17 -3.70 -4.32
C LEU A 375 -1.72 -3.34 -4.67
N HIS A 376 -1.50 -2.52 -5.71
CA HIS A 376 -0.18 -1.95 -6.02
C HIS A 376 0.31 -1.00 -4.93
N THR A 377 -0.59 -0.23 -4.32
CA THR A 377 -0.29 0.64 -3.18
C THR A 377 0.31 -0.15 -2.04
N PHE A 378 -0.31 -1.28 -1.67
CA PHE A 378 0.23 -2.15 -0.63
C PHE A 378 1.64 -2.66 -0.96
N ALA A 379 1.88 -3.15 -2.19
CA ALA A 379 3.22 -3.57 -2.60
C ALA A 379 4.25 -2.44 -2.51
N ASN A 380 3.89 -1.23 -2.92
CA ASN A 380 4.75 -0.06 -2.78
C ASN A 380 5.01 0.30 -1.31
N GLN A 381 4.05 0.10 -0.41
CA GLN A 381 4.27 0.32 1.02
C GLN A 381 5.24 -0.71 1.64
N VAL A 382 5.26 -1.95 1.11
CA VAL A 382 6.26 -2.96 1.47
C VAL A 382 7.66 -2.52 1.05
N ASP A 383 7.82 -1.92 -0.14
CA ASP A 383 9.10 -1.35 -0.58
C ASP A 383 9.57 -0.22 0.36
N VAL A 384 8.66 0.66 0.79
CA VAL A 384 8.98 1.72 1.77
C VAL A 384 9.43 1.13 3.11
N GLU A 385 8.79 0.07 3.59
CA GLU A 385 9.20 -0.61 4.82
C GLU A 385 10.58 -1.26 4.68
N LEU A 386 10.87 -1.93 3.56
CA LEU A 386 12.18 -2.50 3.26
C LEU A 386 13.29 -1.43 3.28
N ASP A 387 13.05 -0.28 2.65
CA ASP A 387 14.00 0.84 2.65
C ASP A 387 14.29 1.35 4.07
N LEU A 388 13.27 1.47 4.89
CA LEU A 388 13.42 1.90 6.29
C LEU A 388 14.14 0.85 7.14
N LEU A 389 13.86 -0.44 6.96
CA LEU A 389 14.57 -1.53 7.63
C LEU A 389 16.06 -1.55 7.25
N ASN A 390 16.38 -1.36 5.97
CA ASN A 390 17.76 -1.28 5.51
C ASN A 390 18.51 -0.12 6.15
N ARG A 391 17.91 1.08 6.20
CA ARG A 391 18.52 2.22 6.89
C ARG A 391 18.68 1.97 8.39
N TYR A 392 17.67 1.39 9.04
CA TYR A 392 17.76 1.05 10.46
C TYR A 392 18.84 0.02 10.75
N LYS A 393 19.04 -0.96 9.86
CA LYS A 393 20.16 -1.91 9.95
C LYS A 393 21.51 -1.20 9.94
N GLU A 394 21.69 -0.18 9.09
CA GLU A 394 22.92 0.61 9.06
C GLU A 394 23.12 1.44 10.35
N ASP A 395 22.05 1.97 10.93
CA ASP A 395 22.11 2.65 12.23
C ASP A 395 22.58 1.69 13.34
N VAL A 396 22.07 0.44 13.35
CA VAL A 396 22.51 -0.60 14.29
C VAL A 396 23.98 -0.99 14.04
N ASN A 397 24.42 -1.05 12.78
CA ASN A 397 25.82 -1.30 12.42
C ASN A 397 26.74 -0.22 12.99
N LEU A 398 26.34 1.06 12.92
CA LEU A 398 27.11 2.15 13.47
C LEU A 398 27.28 2.03 14.99
N ILE A 399 26.19 1.74 15.72
CA ILE A 399 26.21 1.51 17.17
C ILE A 399 27.18 0.36 17.51
N LYS A 400 27.05 -0.77 16.81
CA LYS A 400 27.91 -1.94 16.96
C LYS A 400 29.37 -1.61 16.69
N ASN A 401 29.66 -0.85 15.64
CA ASN A 401 31.03 -0.46 15.30
C ASN A 401 31.65 0.44 16.38
N ASN A 402 30.88 1.34 17.00
CA ASN A 402 31.38 2.16 18.10
C ASN A 402 31.69 1.33 19.34
N ILE A 403 30.88 0.31 19.66
CA ILE A 403 31.16 -0.64 20.75
C ILE A 403 32.46 -1.41 20.44
N THR A 404 32.58 -1.99 19.24
CA THR A 404 33.81 -2.69 18.81
C THR A 404 35.05 -1.81 18.93
N LYS A 405 34.96 -0.54 18.50
CA LYS A 405 36.08 0.42 18.60
C LYS A 405 36.47 0.69 20.05
N LEU A 406 35.49 0.85 20.96
CA LEU A 406 35.77 1.03 22.38
C LEU A 406 36.49 -0.19 22.98
N SER A 407 36.05 -1.40 22.64
CA SER A 407 36.70 -2.64 23.09
C SER A 407 38.11 -2.79 22.54
N ALA A 408 38.30 -2.58 21.23
CA ALA A 408 39.61 -2.72 20.58
C ALA A 408 40.63 -1.69 21.07
N ASN A 409 40.17 -0.49 21.39
CA ASN A 409 41.04 0.59 21.84
C ASN A 409 41.25 0.59 23.35
N VAL A 410 40.82 -0.41 24.12
CA VAL A 410 40.83 -0.39 25.60
C VAL A 410 42.19 0.03 26.20
N ASP A 411 43.29 -0.44 25.61
CA ASP A 411 44.68 -0.18 26.02
C ASP A 411 45.31 1.07 25.37
N THR A 412 44.54 1.84 24.59
CA THR A 412 45.08 3.03 23.92
C THR A 412 45.46 4.12 24.93
N THR A 413 46.59 4.77 24.65
CA THR A 413 47.03 6.00 25.34
C THR A 413 46.28 7.24 24.86
N ASP A 414 45.61 7.16 23.70
CA ASP A 414 44.75 8.23 23.18
C ASP A 414 43.38 8.22 23.87
N GLN A 415 43.33 8.81 25.07
CA GLN A 415 42.11 8.95 25.85
C GLN A 415 41.05 9.81 25.15
N GLN A 416 41.47 10.77 24.32
CA GLN A 416 40.54 11.68 23.64
C GLN A 416 39.71 10.93 22.59
N SER A 417 40.35 10.05 21.81
CA SER A 417 39.66 9.19 20.84
C SER A 417 38.64 8.25 21.49
N GLN A 418 38.94 7.69 22.66
CA GLN A 418 37.96 6.89 23.42
C GLN A 418 36.78 7.74 23.93
N LYS A 419 37.06 8.94 24.46
CA LYS A 419 36.02 9.89 24.91
C LYS A 419 35.09 10.26 23.78
N ASP A 420 35.65 10.55 22.60
CA ASP A 420 34.89 10.91 21.42
C ASP A 420 34.03 9.73 20.93
N THR A 421 34.58 8.51 20.92
CA THR A 421 33.83 7.30 20.54
C THR A 421 32.67 7.00 21.52
N LEU A 422 32.91 7.12 22.83
CA LEU A 422 31.85 6.92 23.84
C LEU A 422 30.77 8.02 23.74
N ARG A 423 31.15 9.26 23.44
CA ARG A 423 30.21 10.36 23.19
C ARG A 423 29.33 10.08 21.97
N GLN A 424 29.93 9.66 20.85
CA GLN A 424 29.18 9.26 19.65
C GLN A 424 28.18 8.13 19.95
N LEU A 425 28.61 7.10 20.68
CA LEU A 425 27.73 6.01 21.09
C LEU A 425 26.58 6.50 21.99
N LYS A 426 26.84 7.42 22.92
CA LYS A 426 25.79 8.02 23.77
C LYS A 426 24.81 8.85 22.95
N ASN A 427 25.28 9.65 22.00
CA ASN A 427 24.43 10.44 21.12
C ASN A 427 23.53 9.53 20.28
N ALA A 428 24.11 8.55 19.56
CA ALA A 428 23.36 7.57 18.78
C ALA A 428 22.32 6.83 19.63
N THR A 429 22.68 6.40 20.85
CA THR A 429 21.75 5.70 21.74
C THR A 429 20.65 6.61 22.27
N SER A 430 20.93 7.90 22.50
CA SER A 430 19.91 8.87 22.94
C SER A 430 18.92 9.18 21.80
N TYR A 431 19.39 9.26 20.57
CA TYR A 431 18.50 9.34 19.40
C TYR A 431 17.68 8.06 19.23
N LEU A 432 18.27 6.88 19.45
CA LEU A 432 17.54 5.62 19.40
C LEU A 432 16.46 5.56 20.48
N GLU A 433 16.75 6.05 21.68
CA GLU A 433 15.81 6.16 22.81
C GLU A 433 14.57 6.98 22.43
N GLU A 434 14.75 8.11 21.76
CA GLU A 434 13.61 8.88 21.26
C GLU A 434 12.78 8.10 20.25
N GLN A 435 13.44 7.36 19.36
CA GLN A 435 12.76 6.61 18.31
C GLN A 435 11.96 5.43 18.85
N VAL A 436 12.52 4.65 19.78
CA VAL A 436 11.83 3.48 20.36
C VAL A 436 10.58 3.85 21.16
N ASN A 437 10.55 5.09 21.70
CA ASN A 437 9.39 5.62 22.42
C ASN A 437 8.33 6.22 21.49
N LYS A 438 8.72 6.65 20.28
CA LYS A 438 7.82 7.22 19.26
C LYS A 438 7.26 6.17 18.29
N PHE A 439 7.92 5.02 18.16
CA PHE A 439 7.41 3.82 17.48
C PHE A 439 6.17 3.31 18.22
#